data_AF-A0A843L6C4-F1
#
_entry.id   AF-A0A843L6C4-F1
#
_cell.length_a   1.000
_cell.length_b   1.000
_cell.length_c   1.000
_cell.angle_alpha   90.00
_cell.angle_beta   90.00
_cell.angle_gamma   90.00
#
_symmetry.space_group_name_H-M   'P 1'
#
loop_
_entity.id
_entity.type
_entity.pdbx_description
1 polymer ?
#
loop_
_entity_poly.entity_id
_entity_poly.type
_entity_poly.pdbx_seq_one_letter_code
_entity_poly.pdbx_strand_id
1 'polypeptide(L)'
;MNDPGGSLQVRAAQLVAAGEAFQAIAYAALRARAGRIAPGGIIRIGQFELTVAENEIGNGSVVLIILPAAQLEGLAMAAAYKLESSASRWSDPERRQWLADFLGSLAYYLERWQQIKMRRGPGENFTFEKAVSR
;
A
#
# COMPACT_ATOMS: atom_id res chain seq x y z
N MET A 1 -26.09 5.74 19.47
CA MET A 1 -26.29 6.38 18.16
C MET A 1 -25.15 5.89 17.28
N ASN A 2 -25.48 5.20 16.18
CA ASN A 2 -24.64 4.24 15.48
C ASN A 2 -23.33 4.82 14.92
N ASP A 3 -22.19 4.13 15.14
CA ASP A 3 -21.01 4.29 14.28
C ASP A 3 -20.82 2.99 13.47
N PRO A 4 -21.21 2.94 12.19
CA PRO A 4 -21.12 1.73 11.38
C PRO A 4 -19.74 1.51 10.73
N GLY A 5 -18.73 2.35 11.01
CA GLY A 5 -17.39 2.24 10.41
C GLY A 5 -16.30 2.35 11.47
N GLY A 6 -15.29 1.48 11.43
CA GLY A 6 -14.25 1.39 12.46
C GLY A 6 -13.43 2.67 12.71
N SER A 7 -12.41 2.58 13.57
CA SER A 7 -11.58 3.72 14.00
C SER A 7 -11.05 4.57 12.83
N LEU A 8 -10.67 5.82 13.09
CA LEU A 8 -10.14 6.73 12.06
C LEU A 8 -9.00 6.10 11.25
N GLN A 9 -8.11 5.36 11.92
CA GLN A 9 -7.01 4.62 11.28
C GLN A 9 -7.52 3.59 10.28
N VAL A 10 -8.56 2.82 10.66
CA VAL A 10 -9.18 1.80 9.79
C VAL A 10 -9.81 2.44 8.56
N ARG A 11 -10.56 3.53 8.75
CA ARG A 11 -11.22 4.25 7.66
C ARG A 11 -10.20 4.90 6.72
N ALA A 12 -9.15 5.52 7.27
CA ALA A 12 -8.06 6.08 6.48
C ALA A 12 -7.31 4.99 5.71
N ALA A 13 -7.04 3.84 6.34
CA ALA A 13 -6.39 2.70 5.70
C ALA A 13 -7.21 2.16 4.53
N GLN A 14 -8.52 2.03 4.67
CA GLN A 14 -9.42 1.66 3.57
C GLN A 14 -9.34 2.66 2.40
N LEU A 15 -9.37 3.96 2.70
CA LEU A 15 -9.29 5.01 1.69
C LEU A 15 -7.94 4.97 0.94
N VAL A 16 -6.83 4.85 1.67
CA VAL A 16 -5.49 4.78 1.09
C VAL A 16 -5.29 3.49 0.31
N ALA A 17 -5.78 2.34 0.81
CA ALA A 17 -5.74 1.06 0.11
C ALA A 17 -6.51 1.09 -1.22
N ALA A 18 -7.55 1.91 -1.34
CA ALA A 18 -8.27 2.12 -2.60
C ALA A 18 -7.55 3.08 -3.56
N GLY A 19 -6.42 3.66 -3.17
CA GLY A 19 -5.68 4.65 -3.94
C GLY A 19 -4.87 4.08 -5.11
N GLU A 20 -4.37 5.00 -5.95
CA GLU A 20 -3.76 4.69 -7.24
C GLU A 20 -2.56 3.74 -7.16
N ALA A 21 -1.73 3.84 -6.11
CA ALA A 21 -0.55 2.99 -5.96
C ALA A 21 -0.92 1.49 -5.84
N PHE A 22 -1.97 1.20 -5.08
CA PHE A 22 -2.42 -0.18 -4.85
C PHE A 22 -3.30 -0.70 -5.99
N GLN A 23 -4.00 0.19 -6.68
CA GLN A 23 -4.62 -0.14 -7.97
C GLN A 23 -3.55 -0.47 -9.03
N ALA A 24 -2.44 0.28 -9.06
CA ALA A 24 -1.35 0.08 -9.99
C ALA A 24 -0.67 -1.29 -9.80
N ILE A 25 -0.36 -1.70 -8.56
CA ILE A 25 0.20 -3.04 -8.29
C ILE A 25 -0.78 -4.16 -8.63
N ALA A 26 -2.08 -4.00 -8.35
CA ALA A 26 -3.09 -4.97 -8.75
C ALA A 26 -3.16 -5.13 -10.28
N TYR A 27 -3.17 -4.02 -11.02
CA TYR A 27 -3.20 -4.03 -12.47
C TYR A 27 -1.90 -4.56 -13.09
N ALA A 28 -0.76 -4.21 -12.52
CA ALA A 28 0.54 -4.71 -12.96
C ALA A 28 0.66 -6.24 -12.76
N ALA A 29 0.17 -6.78 -11.64
CA ALA A 29 0.11 -8.23 -11.43
C ALA A 29 -0.77 -8.93 -12.47
N LEU A 30 -1.91 -8.33 -12.83
CA LEU A 30 -2.76 -8.84 -13.92
C LEU A 30 -2.05 -8.82 -15.28
N ARG A 31 -1.30 -7.74 -15.58
CA ARG A 31 -0.52 -7.65 -16.83
C ARG A 31 0.62 -8.66 -16.90
N ALA A 32 1.35 -8.85 -15.80
CA ALA A 32 2.40 -9.86 -15.72
C ALA A 32 1.83 -11.27 -15.92
N ARG A 33 0.68 -11.57 -15.28
CA ARG A 33 -0.03 -12.85 -15.44
C ARG A 33 -0.42 -13.14 -16.88
N ALA A 34 -0.87 -12.14 -17.64
CA ALA A 34 -1.26 -12.30 -19.04
C ALA A 34 -0.09 -12.64 -19.99
N GLY A 35 1.06 -13.08 -19.46
CA GLY A 35 2.26 -13.48 -20.20
C GLY A 35 3.02 -12.30 -20.81
N ARG A 36 2.69 -11.06 -20.44
CA ARG A 36 3.23 -9.89 -21.12
C ARG A 36 4.61 -9.48 -20.62
N ILE A 37 5.02 -9.88 -19.42
CA ILE A 37 6.24 -9.37 -18.76
C ILE A 37 6.88 -10.47 -17.90
N ALA A 38 8.14 -10.81 -18.21
CA ALA A 38 8.95 -11.78 -17.49
C ALA A 38 9.56 -11.19 -16.20
N PRO A 39 10.05 -12.01 -15.25
CA PRO A 39 10.87 -11.54 -14.14
C PRO A 39 12.06 -10.68 -14.61
N GLY A 40 12.38 -9.66 -13.82
CA GLY A 40 13.32 -8.59 -14.19
C GLY A 40 12.69 -7.48 -15.02
N GLY A 41 11.46 -7.66 -15.51
CA GLY A 41 10.73 -6.65 -16.27
C GLY A 41 10.18 -5.52 -15.40
N ILE A 42 10.12 -4.32 -15.99
CA ILE A 42 9.56 -3.12 -15.36
C ILE A 42 8.21 -2.79 -16.02
N ILE A 43 7.21 -2.51 -15.19
CA ILE A 43 5.87 -2.05 -15.59
C ILE A 43 5.68 -0.63 -15.08
N ARG A 44 5.40 0.32 -15.97
CA ARG A 44 5.03 1.69 -15.58
C ARG A 44 3.53 1.88 -15.69
N ILE A 45 2.88 2.26 -14.59
CA ILE A 45 1.45 2.57 -14.52
C ILE A 45 1.31 3.96 -13.87
N GLY A 46 0.90 4.96 -14.66
CA GLY A 46 0.92 6.36 -14.21
C GLY A 46 2.33 6.78 -13.80
N GLN A 47 2.46 7.31 -12.58
CA GLN A 47 3.76 7.69 -11.99
C GLN A 47 4.52 6.53 -11.31
N PHE A 48 3.92 5.33 -11.24
CA PHE A 48 4.48 4.23 -10.48
C PHE A 48 5.32 3.32 -11.38
N GLU A 49 6.54 3.04 -10.93
CA GLU A 49 7.40 2.02 -11.49
C GLU A 49 7.29 0.74 -10.65
N LEU A 50 6.93 -0.37 -11.29
CA LEU A 50 6.71 -1.66 -10.65
C LEU A 50 7.64 -2.70 -11.28
N THR A 51 8.22 -3.55 -10.43
CA THR A 51 9.17 -4.57 -10.87
C THR A 51 8.52 -5.94 -10.78
N VAL A 52 8.60 -6.72 -11.86
CA VAL A 52 8.28 -8.14 -11.81
C VAL A 52 9.53 -8.87 -11.30
N ALA A 53 9.42 -9.58 -10.20
CA ALA A 53 10.50 -10.36 -9.62
C ALA A 53 10.10 -11.83 -9.51
N GLU A 54 11.08 -12.72 -9.41
CA GLU A 54 10.82 -14.09 -8.95
C GLU A 54 10.41 -14.04 -7.48
N ASN A 55 9.48 -14.92 -7.09
CA ASN A 55 9.16 -15.07 -5.68
C ASN A 55 10.32 -15.75 -4.94
N GLU A 56 10.35 -15.62 -3.62
CA GLU A 56 11.46 -16.12 -2.77
C GLU A 56 11.66 -17.65 -2.85
N ILE A 57 10.66 -18.40 -3.36
CA ILE A 57 10.68 -19.86 -3.49
C ILE A 57 11.11 -20.29 -4.91
N GLY A 58 11.25 -19.36 -5.85
CA GLY A 58 11.65 -19.62 -7.25
C GLY A 58 10.60 -20.36 -8.09
N ASN A 59 9.35 -20.43 -7.63
CA ASN A 59 8.27 -21.19 -8.30
C ASN A 59 7.17 -20.31 -8.90
N GLY A 60 7.36 -18.99 -8.88
CA GLY A 60 6.40 -18.02 -9.41
C GLY A 60 6.98 -16.62 -9.45
N SER A 61 6.14 -15.66 -9.82
CA SER A 61 6.53 -14.25 -9.90
C SER A 61 5.69 -13.40 -8.96
N VAL A 62 6.26 -12.27 -8.54
CA VAL A 62 5.58 -11.22 -7.79
C VAL A 62 5.75 -9.90 -8.52
N VAL A 63 4.81 -8.98 -8.34
CA VAL A 63 5.00 -7.57 -8.68
C VAL A 63 5.30 -6.81 -7.41
N LEU A 64 6.33 -5.98 -7.47
CA LEU A 64 6.80 -5.12 -6.40
C LEU A 64 6.57 -3.67 -6.76
N ILE A 65 6.18 -2.87 -5.78
CA ILE A 65 6.29 -1.41 -5.81
C ILE A 65 6.98 -0.96 -4.53
N ILE A 66 7.93 -0.04 -4.65
CA ILE A 66 8.67 0.54 -3.52
C ILE A 66 8.22 1.99 -3.39
N LEU A 67 7.71 2.36 -2.22
CA LEU A 67 7.27 3.72 -1.92
C LEU A 67 8.09 4.29 -0.75
N PRO A 68 8.54 5.55 -0.82
CA PRO A 68 9.12 6.24 0.32
C PRO A 68 8.16 6.31 1.51
N ALA A 69 8.68 6.16 2.73
CA ALA A 69 7.90 6.29 3.95
C ALA A 69 7.21 7.67 4.02
N ALA A 70 7.92 8.74 3.66
CA ALA A 70 7.37 10.09 3.60
C ALA A 70 6.17 10.23 2.66
N GLN A 71 6.19 9.53 1.51
CA GLN A 71 5.05 9.52 0.59
C GLN A 71 3.83 8.83 1.22
N LEU A 72 4.06 7.69 1.88
CA LEU A 72 2.99 6.94 2.54
C LEU A 72 2.40 7.72 3.73
N GLU A 73 3.24 8.39 4.50
CA GLU A 73 2.82 9.30 5.58
C GLU A 73 2.00 10.47 5.02
N GLY A 74 2.42 11.06 3.90
CA GLY A 74 1.66 12.09 3.20
C GLY A 74 0.26 11.63 2.78
N LEU A 75 0.14 10.43 2.22
CA LEU A 75 -1.15 9.82 1.88
C LEU A 75 -2.00 9.56 3.12
N ALA A 76 -1.39 9.05 4.20
CA ALA A 76 -2.06 8.78 5.46
C ALA A 76 -2.64 10.06 6.09
N MET A 77 -1.83 11.12 6.14
CA MET A 77 -2.25 12.41 6.70
C MET A 77 -3.31 13.09 5.82
N ALA A 78 -3.19 13.03 4.50
CA ALA A 78 -4.22 13.54 3.60
C ALA A 78 -5.56 12.80 3.78
N ALA A 79 -5.52 11.49 3.97
CA ALA A 79 -6.71 10.69 4.28
C ALA A 79 -7.30 11.05 5.65
N ALA A 80 -6.47 11.20 6.68
CA ALA A 80 -6.91 11.63 8.00
C ALA A 80 -7.60 12.99 7.94
N TYR A 81 -6.99 14.01 7.32
CA TYR A 81 -7.57 15.34 7.17
C TYR A 81 -8.90 15.33 6.42
N LYS A 82 -9.01 14.51 5.37
CA LYS A 82 -10.25 14.38 4.61
C LYS A 82 -11.39 13.79 5.44
N LEU A 83 -11.08 12.88 6.36
CA LEU A 83 -12.07 12.18 7.19
C LEU A 83 -12.37 12.94 8.48
N GLU A 84 -11.38 13.63 9.05
CA GLU A 84 -11.49 14.35 10.31
C GLU A 84 -10.58 15.59 10.32
N SER A 85 -11.18 16.77 10.36
CA SER A 85 -10.44 18.04 10.30
C SER A 85 -9.56 18.30 11.53
N SER A 86 -9.87 17.67 12.67
CA SER A 86 -9.11 17.78 13.92
C SER A 86 -7.66 17.32 13.78
N ALA A 87 -7.39 16.41 12.82
CA ALA A 87 -6.07 15.86 12.59
C ALA A 87 -5.03 16.95 12.29
N SER A 88 -5.44 18.09 11.73
CA SER A 88 -4.56 19.25 11.44
C SER A 88 -3.95 19.89 12.67
N ARG A 89 -4.44 19.54 13.87
CA ARG A 89 -4.02 20.08 15.16
C ARG A 89 -3.33 19.05 16.03
N TRP A 90 -3.12 17.82 15.54
CA TRP A 90 -2.40 16.82 16.30
C TRP A 90 -0.97 17.27 16.59
N SER A 91 -0.54 17.03 17.82
CA SER A 91 0.86 17.15 18.21
C SER A 91 1.70 16.07 17.53
N ASP A 92 3.02 16.27 17.48
CA ASP A 92 3.93 15.28 16.88
C ASP A 92 3.86 13.89 17.53
N PRO A 93 3.72 13.73 18.87
CA PRO A 93 3.52 12.43 19.48
C PRO A 93 2.21 11.75 19.05
N GLU A 94 1.11 12.50 19.01
CA GLU A 94 -0.19 11.99 18.57
C GLU A 94 -0.14 11.54 17.11
N ARG A 95 0.46 12.37 16.24
CA ARG A 95 0.64 12.04 14.82
C ARG A 95 1.47 10.78 14.64
N ARG A 96 2.58 10.64 15.37
CA ARG A 96 3.46 9.46 15.29
C ARG A 96 2.75 8.19 15.75
N GLN A 97 2.02 8.24 16.87
CA GLN A 97 1.25 7.11 17.36
C GLN A 97 0.15 6.72 16.35
N TRP A 98 -0.60 7.70 15.86
CA TRP A 98 -1.66 7.45 14.89
C TRP A 98 -1.13 6.85 13.58
N LEU A 99 0.02 7.34 13.08
CA LEU A 99 0.67 6.78 11.89
C LEU A 99 1.06 5.31 12.10
N ALA A 100 1.58 4.94 13.27
CA ALA A 100 1.92 3.55 13.57
C ALA A 100 0.67 2.64 13.52
N ASP A 101 -0.44 3.08 14.13
CA ASP A 101 -1.71 2.35 14.13
C ASP A 101 -2.33 2.27 12.72
N PHE A 102 -2.21 3.35 11.94
CA PHE A 102 -2.62 3.39 10.54
C PHE A 102 -1.83 2.38 9.70
N LEU A 103 -0.50 2.30 9.85
CA LEU A 103 0.32 1.38 9.08
C LEU A 103 -0.06 -0.08 9.35
N GLY A 104 -0.36 -0.42 10.61
CA GLY A 104 -0.88 -1.75 10.97
C GLY A 104 -2.24 -2.03 10.31
N SER A 105 -3.14 -1.05 10.33
CA SER A 105 -4.45 -1.15 9.67
C SER A 105 -4.32 -1.30 8.14
N LEU A 106 -3.43 -0.53 7.52
CA LEU A 106 -3.18 -0.57 6.09
C LEU A 106 -2.62 -1.93 5.65
N ALA A 107 -1.62 -2.44 6.37
CA ALA A 107 -1.06 -3.76 6.10
C ALA A 107 -2.15 -4.85 6.15
N TYR A 108 -2.98 -4.83 7.19
CA TYR A 108 -4.10 -5.77 7.33
C TYR A 108 -5.08 -5.68 6.16
N TYR A 109 -5.50 -4.48 5.76
CA TYR A 109 -6.48 -4.31 4.68
C TYR A 109 -5.92 -4.73 3.32
N LEU A 110 -4.68 -4.34 3.01
CA LEU A 110 -4.01 -4.70 1.77
C LEU A 110 -3.86 -6.22 1.65
N GLU A 111 -3.44 -6.89 2.73
CA GLU A 111 -3.27 -8.34 2.71
C GLU A 111 -4.63 -9.05 2.62
N ARG A 112 -5.58 -8.68 3.48
CA ARG A 112 -6.88 -9.37 3.59
C ARG A 112 -7.73 -9.24 2.32
N TRP A 113 -7.76 -8.07 1.70
CA TRP A 113 -8.71 -7.78 0.61
C TRP A 113 -8.07 -7.71 -0.75
N GLN A 114 -6.80 -7.31 -0.84
CA GLN A 114 -6.11 -7.15 -2.11
C GLN A 114 -4.98 -8.16 -2.31
N GLN A 115 -4.69 -9.00 -1.32
CA GLN A 115 -3.56 -9.94 -1.33
C GLN A 115 -2.24 -9.24 -1.64
N ILE A 116 -2.08 -8.01 -1.12
CA ILE A 116 -0.86 -7.23 -1.21
C ILE A 116 -0.17 -7.29 0.15
N LYS A 117 1.04 -7.84 0.18
CA LYS A 117 1.89 -7.84 1.37
C LYS A 117 2.62 -6.51 1.48
N MET A 118 2.74 -6.01 2.70
CA MET A 118 3.47 -4.79 3.01
C MET A 118 4.63 -5.13 3.94
N ARG A 119 5.84 -4.70 3.60
CA ARG A 119 7.05 -4.87 4.42
C ARG A 119 7.89 -3.62 4.44
N ARG A 120 8.72 -3.46 5.47
CA ARG A 120 9.79 -2.46 5.45
C ARG A 120 10.77 -2.81 4.32
N GLY A 121 11.06 -1.83 3.47
CA GLY A 121 12.02 -1.93 2.39
C GLY A 121 13.40 -1.40 2.80
N PRO A 122 14.38 -1.42 1.89
CA PRO A 122 15.70 -0.84 2.13
C PRO A 122 15.62 0.66 2.42
N GLY A 123 16.36 1.14 3.42
CA GLY A 123 16.34 2.55 3.83
C GLY A 123 14.98 2.97 4.41
N GLU A 124 14.54 4.19 4.11
CA GLU A 124 13.26 4.73 4.58
C GLU A 124 12.11 4.45 3.61
N ASN A 125 11.96 3.19 3.20
CA ASN A 125 10.96 2.78 2.21
C ASN A 125 10.04 1.67 2.73
N PHE A 126 8.90 1.51 2.06
CA PHE A 126 8.03 0.35 2.16
C PHE A 126 8.02 -0.38 0.81
N THR A 127 8.12 -1.71 0.88
CA THR A 127 7.93 -2.58 -0.28
C THR A 127 6.55 -3.20 -0.17
N PHE A 128 5.78 -3.08 -1.25
CA PHE A 128 4.50 -3.73 -1.41
C PHE A 128 4.60 -4.79 -2.49
N GLU A 129 4.04 -5.95 -2.22
CA GLU A 129 4.20 -7.14 -3.05
C GLU A 129 2.86 -7.78 -3.32
N LYS A 130 2.59 -8.09 -4.59
CA LYS A 130 1.45 -8.92 -4.98
C LYS A 130 1.92 -10.09 -5.82
N ALA A 131 1.49 -11.29 -5.47
CA ALA A 131 1.75 -12.47 -6.28
C ALA A 131 1.12 -12.34 -7.67
N VAL A 132 1.88 -12.75 -8.69
CA VAL A 132 1.36 -13.03 -10.02
C VAL A 132 0.78 -14.44 -9.98
N SER A 133 -0.46 -14.57 -9.49
CA SER A 133 -1.14 -15.87 -9.47
C SER A 133 -1.42 -16.35 -10.89
N ARG A 134 -1.41 -17.68 -11.08
CA ARG A 134 -1.84 -18.33 -12.33
C ARG A 134 -3.34 -18.17 -12.53
#